data_AF-A0A2K6L0K5-F1
#
_entry.id   AF-A0A2K6L0K5-F1
#
_cell.length_a   1.000
_cell.length_b   1.000
_cell.length_c   1.000
_cell.angle_alpha   90.00
_cell.angle_beta   90.00
_cell.angle_gamma   90.00
#
_symmetry.space_group_name_H-M   'P 1'
#
loop_
_entity.id
_entity.type
_entity.pdbx_description
1 polymer ?
#
loop_
_entity_poly.entity_id
_entity_poly.type
_entity_poly.pdbx_seq_one_letter_code
_entity_poly.pdbx_strand_id
1 'polypeptide(L)'
;MVLSKIQDDFRGRITIEEFRAIYRIITHREEIIEIFNTYSENRKILLENNLVQFLTQEQYTAEMSKTIAFEIIQKYEPIEEVRKARQMSFEGFTRYMDSRECLLFKNECRKVYQDMTHPLNDYFISSSHNTYLVSDQLVGPSDLWGYVSALVKGCRCLEIDCWDGAQNEPVVYHGYTLTSKLLFKTVIQAIHKYAFMTSDYPVVLSLENHCSPAQQEIMADNLQMTFGESLLSDMLADFPDTLPSPEALKFKVLVKNKKIGTLKETHERKGSDKRGDNQDKETGVKKLPGVMLFKKKKVRWSKIALALSDLVIYTKAEKFKSFQHSRLYQQFNENNSIGETQARKLSKLRVHEFIFHTRRFITRIYPKATRADSSNFNPQEFWNIGCQMVALNFQTPGLPMDLQNGKFLDNGGSGYILKPHFLRESESYFNPSNIKESMPITLTIRLISGIQLPLTHSSSNKGDTLVIIEVFGVPNDQMKQQTRVIKKNGELLIYCIELPLAFFFYTYLLFIRQGFSIMSKISYRRVPLFSRMGESLEPASLFVYVWYVR
;
A
#
# COMPACT_ATOMS: atom_id res chain seq x y z
N MET A 1 -21.54 36.25 1.24
CA MET A 1 -22.81 36.48 1.96
C MET A 1 -22.58 36.91 3.42
N VAL A 2 -21.58 36.37 4.14
CA VAL A 2 -21.23 36.86 5.50
C VAL A 2 -20.50 38.20 5.46
N LEU A 3 -19.48 38.34 4.61
CA LEU A 3 -18.71 39.59 4.48
C LEU A 3 -19.52 40.76 3.89
N SER A 4 -20.54 40.48 3.07
CA SER A 4 -21.40 41.51 2.48
C SER A 4 -22.36 42.15 3.48
N LYS A 5 -22.52 41.60 4.68
CA LYS A 5 -23.29 42.20 5.78
C LYS A 5 -22.44 43.09 6.69
N ILE A 6 -21.10 43.03 6.57
CA ILE A 6 -20.14 43.78 7.40
C ILE A 6 -19.58 44.98 6.59
N GLN A 7 -19.98 45.11 5.33
CA GLN A 7 -19.31 45.97 4.35
C GLN A 7 -19.78 47.42 4.33
N ASP A 8 -20.68 47.84 5.22
CA ASP A 8 -21.23 49.20 5.17
C ASP A 8 -20.45 50.24 5.98
N ASP A 9 -19.54 49.88 6.91
CA ASP A 9 -18.96 50.93 7.78
C ASP A 9 -17.43 51.07 7.90
N PHE A 10 -16.57 50.10 7.53
CA PHE A 10 -15.12 50.35 7.63
C PHE A 10 -14.27 49.73 6.51
N ARG A 11 -13.38 50.57 5.95
CA ARG A 11 -12.41 50.32 4.87
C ARG A 11 -11.62 49.01 5.02
N GLY A 12 -12.18 47.88 4.60
CA GLY A 12 -11.45 46.61 4.43
C GLY A 12 -10.68 46.11 5.67
N ARG A 13 -11.05 46.57 6.87
CA ARG A 13 -10.48 46.16 8.15
C ARG A 13 -11.61 45.57 8.99
N ILE A 14 -11.37 44.40 9.56
CA ILE A 14 -12.28 43.76 10.52
C ILE A 14 -11.72 43.96 11.94
N THR A 15 -12.58 44.28 12.89
CA THR A 15 -12.26 44.27 14.31
C THR A 15 -12.01 42.84 14.80
N ILE A 16 -11.40 42.68 15.98
CA ILE A 16 -11.19 41.34 16.56
C ILE A 16 -12.53 40.68 16.92
N GLU A 17 -13.54 41.46 17.28
CA GLU A 17 -14.91 41.01 17.53
C GLU A 17 -15.59 40.51 16.25
N GLU A 18 -15.48 41.26 15.16
CA GLU A 18 -15.98 40.84 13.84
C GLU A 18 -15.23 39.62 13.32
N PHE A 19 -13.90 39.56 13.49
CA PHE A 19 -13.13 38.38 13.16
C PHE A 19 -13.61 37.17 13.97
N ARG A 20 -13.81 37.31 15.28
CA ARG A 20 -14.35 36.23 16.13
C ARG A 20 -15.75 35.83 15.69
N ALA A 21 -16.61 36.76 15.30
CA ALA A 21 -17.95 36.47 14.80
C ALA A 21 -17.91 35.72 13.46
N ILE A 22 -17.12 36.20 12.50
CA ILE A 22 -16.89 35.54 11.21
C ILE A 22 -16.29 34.15 11.42
N TYR A 23 -15.27 34.03 12.26
CA TYR A 23 -14.61 32.76 12.58
C TYR A 23 -15.61 31.79 13.18
N ARG A 24 -16.40 32.19 14.19
CA ARG A 24 -17.44 31.35 14.79
C ARG A 24 -18.49 30.90 13.79
N ILE A 25 -18.84 31.72 12.80
CA ILE A 25 -19.77 31.36 11.71
C ILE A 25 -19.11 30.34 10.77
N ILE A 26 -17.84 30.55 10.40
CA ILE A 26 -17.11 29.67 9.47
C ILE A 26 -16.79 28.31 10.10
N THR A 27 -16.46 28.29 11.39
CA THR A 27 -16.12 27.07 12.13
C THR A 27 -17.33 26.44 12.81
N HIS A 28 -18.54 26.95 12.55
CA HIS A 28 -19.76 26.39 13.13
C HIS A 28 -19.97 24.97 12.60
N ARG A 29 -20.05 24.00 13.52
CA ARG A 29 -20.28 22.59 13.23
C ARG A 29 -21.48 22.10 14.02
N GLU A 30 -22.67 22.21 13.42
CA GLU A 30 -23.94 21.83 14.04
C GLU A 30 -23.91 20.37 14.53
N GLU A 31 -23.30 19.47 13.77
CA GLU A 31 -23.21 18.06 14.13
C GLU A 31 -22.35 17.81 15.39
N ILE A 32 -21.32 18.63 15.64
CA ILE A 32 -20.49 18.53 16.86
C ILE A 32 -21.23 19.15 18.05
N ILE A 33 -22.00 20.22 17.81
CA ILE A 33 -22.86 20.86 18.81
C ILE A 33 -23.94 19.89 19.29
N GLU A 34 -24.60 19.19 18.37
CA GLU A 34 -25.62 18.19 18.71
C GLU A 34 -25.04 17.06 19.59
N ILE A 35 -23.87 16.52 19.21
CA ILE A 35 -23.18 15.51 20.01
C ILE A 35 -22.83 16.07 21.39
N PHE A 36 -22.23 17.26 21.46
CA PHE A 36 -21.87 17.89 22.73
C PHE A 36 -23.09 18.11 23.64
N ASN A 37 -24.18 18.63 23.09
CA ASN A 37 -25.42 18.91 23.82
C ASN A 37 -26.14 17.66 24.30
N THR A 38 -25.90 16.51 23.67
CA THR A 38 -26.42 15.22 24.13
C THR A 38 -25.82 14.81 25.48
N TYR A 39 -24.57 15.20 25.74
CA TYR A 39 -23.83 14.84 26.96
C TYR A 39 -23.61 16.04 27.91
N SER A 40 -23.84 17.29 27.48
CA SER A 40 -23.72 18.50 28.31
C SER A 40 -25.09 18.98 28.78
N GLU A 41 -25.39 18.83 30.08
CA GLU A 41 -26.66 19.23 30.68
C GLU A 41 -26.97 20.73 30.51
N ASN A 42 -25.95 21.58 30.66
CA ASN A 42 -26.08 23.03 30.58
C ASN A 42 -25.71 23.60 29.20
N ARG A 43 -25.37 22.74 28.22
CA ARG A 43 -24.94 23.09 26.86
C ARG A 43 -23.73 24.04 26.79
N LYS A 44 -22.94 24.09 27.86
CA LYS A 44 -21.74 24.96 27.98
C LYS A 44 -20.51 24.17 28.39
N ILE A 45 -20.68 23.24 29.33
CA ILE A 45 -19.62 22.48 29.95
C ILE A 45 -20.00 20.99 29.94
N LEU A 46 -19.03 20.15 29.60
CA LEU A 46 -19.08 18.71 29.70
C LEU A 46 -18.26 18.28 30.93
N LEU A 47 -18.92 17.65 31.90
CA LEU A 47 -18.27 17.11 33.08
C LEU A 47 -17.43 15.87 32.72
N GLU A 48 -16.37 15.58 33.48
CA GLU A 48 -15.52 14.39 33.26
C GLU A 48 -16.34 13.09 33.15
N ASN A 49 -17.33 12.88 34.04
CA ASN A 49 -18.20 11.70 34.00
C ASN A 49 -19.05 11.62 32.71
N ASN A 50 -19.50 12.76 32.19
CA ASN A 50 -20.29 12.82 30.97
C ASN A 50 -19.39 12.59 29.74
N LEU A 51 -18.14 13.05 29.78
CA LEU A 51 -17.13 12.70 28.78
C LEU A 51 -16.82 11.21 28.81
N VAL A 52 -16.68 10.60 29.99
CA VAL A 52 -16.53 9.15 30.15
C VAL A 52 -17.71 8.40 29.52
N GLN A 53 -18.94 8.89 29.75
CA GLN A 53 -20.13 8.32 29.14
C GLN A 53 -20.07 8.39 27.60
N PHE A 54 -19.74 9.55 27.03
CA PHE A 54 -19.54 9.71 25.59
C PHE A 54 -18.46 8.77 25.04
N LEU A 55 -17.30 8.67 25.71
CA LEU A 55 -16.21 7.79 25.27
C LEU A 55 -16.60 6.31 25.31
N THR A 56 -17.43 5.93 26.28
CA THR A 56 -17.88 4.54 26.46
C THR A 56 -18.97 4.19 25.44
N GLN A 57 -19.96 5.08 25.27
CA GLN A 57 -21.13 4.84 24.43
C GLN A 57 -20.84 5.09 22.95
N GLU A 58 -20.21 6.22 22.61
CA GLU A 58 -20.04 6.66 21.23
C GLU A 58 -18.68 6.33 20.65
N GLN A 59 -17.63 6.15 21.47
CA GLN A 59 -16.27 5.89 20.98
C GLN A 59 -15.76 4.48 21.32
N TYR A 60 -16.60 3.68 21.99
CA TYR A 60 -16.36 2.31 22.43
C TYR A 60 -14.98 2.10 23.10
N THR A 61 -14.63 2.99 24.02
CA THR A 61 -13.41 2.87 24.83
C THR A 61 -13.74 2.21 26.17
N ALA A 62 -13.47 0.91 26.31
CA ALA A 62 -13.77 0.13 27.53
C ALA A 62 -12.87 0.48 28.73
N GLU A 63 -13.28 0.06 29.95
CA GLU A 63 -12.71 0.06 31.33
C GLU A 63 -11.67 1.12 31.78
N MET A 64 -10.85 1.69 30.90
CA MET A 64 -9.88 2.77 31.15
C MET A 64 -10.43 4.18 30.86
N SER A 65 -11.74 4.33 30.69
CA SER A 65 -12.38 5.55 30.18
C SER A 65 -12.17 6.80 31.07
N LYS A 66 -12.03 6.65 32.40
CA LYS A 66 -11.75 7.78 33.31
C LYS A 66 -10.36 8.38 33.10
N THR A 67 -9.31 7.54 33.06
CA THR A 67 -7.94 8.01 32.82
C THR A 67 -7.83 8.69 31.45
N ILE A 68 -8.46 8.08 30.43
CA ILE A 68 -8.47 8.62 29.06
C ILE A 68 -9.24 9.94 29.01
N ALA A 69 -10.39 10.06 29.67
CA ALA A 69 -11.14 11.31 29.75
C ALA A 69 -10.31 12.43 30.39
N PHE A 70 -9.61 12.14 31.49
CA PHE A 70 -8.71 13.09 32.12
C PHE A 70 -7.58 13.54 31.18
N GLU A 71 -6.91 12.61 30.51
CA GLU A 71 -5.85 12.92 29.54
C GLU A 71 -6.35 13.79 28.37
N ILE A 72 -7.54 13.47 27.84
CA ILE A 72 -8.19 14.27 26.80
C ILE A 72 -8.46 15.69 27.30
N ILE A 73 -9.01 15.85 28.50
CA ILE A 73 -9.25 17.18 29.11
C ILE A 73 -7.94 17.94 29.24
N GLN A 74 -6.90 17.32 29.80
CA GLN A 74 -5.60 17.96 29.98
C GLN A 74 -4.98 18.41 28.66
N LYS A 75 -5.17 17.62 27.59
CA LYS A 75 -4.57 17.86 26.28
C LYS A 75 -5.35 18.88 25.43
N TYR A 76 -6.68 18.84 25.46
CA TYR A 76 -7.51 19.56 24.49
C TYR A 76 -8.26 20.76 25.04
N GLU A 77 -8.54 20.82 26.35
CA GLU A 77 -9.30 21.94 26.92
C GLU A 77 -8.49 23.23 26.91
N PRO A 78 -8.90 24.31 26.21
CA PRO A 78 -8.13 25.55 26.16
C PRO A 78 -8.19 26.39 27.44
N ILE A 79 -9.30 26.35 28.19
CA ILE A 79 -9.54 27.27 29.33
C ILE A 79 -8.96 26.64 30.60
N GLU A 80 -8.00 27.33 31.23
CA GLU A 80 -7.23 26.76 32.35
C GLU A 80 -8.11 26.47 33.57
N GLU A 81 -9.07 27.34 33.88
CA GLU A 81 -10.01 27.16 35.00
C GLU A 81 -10.89 25.92 34.78
N VAL A 82 -11.38 25.74 33.55
CA VAL A 82 -12.21 24.60 33.16
C VAL A 82 -11.38 23.31 33.20
N ARG A 83 -10.14 23.34 32.69
CA ARG A 83 -9.21 22.21 32.75
C ARG A 83 -8.87 21.80 34.18
N LYS A 84 -8.59 22.77 35.07
CA LYS A 84 -8.33 22.53 36.50
C LYS A 84 -9.54 21.95 37.22
N ALA A 85 -10.74 22.38 36.84
CA ALA A 85 -12.00 21.83 37.35
C ALA A 85 -12.34 20.43 36.79
N ARG A 86 -11.48 19.82 35.96
CA ARG A 86 -11.72 18.55 35.24
C ARG A 86 -12.99 18.59 34.41
N GLN A 87 -13.17 19.69 33.70
CA GLN A 87 -14.30 19.94 32.84
C GLN A 87 -13.81 20.18 31.41
N MET A 88 -14.72 20.11 30.45
CA MET A 88 -14.43 20.39 29.04
C MET A 88 -15.46 21.37 28.46
N SER A 89 -14.98 22.45 27.88
CA SER A 89 -15.77 23.39 27.11
C SER A 89 -16.12 22.83 25.73
N PHE A 90 -17.10 23.44 25.06
CA PHE A 90 -17.41 23.09 23.67
C PHE A 90 -16.19 23.22 22.72
N GLU A 91 -15.33 24.22 22.97
CA GLU A 91 -14.10 24.40 22.20
C GLU A 91 -13.11 23.25 22.45
N GLY A 92 -12.92 22.85 23.71
CA GLY A 92 -12.10 21.69 24.06
C GLY A 92 -12.62 20.39 23.43
N PHE A 93 -13.93 20.19 23.42
CA PHE A 93 -14.56 19.04 22.78
C PHE A 93 -14.37 19.05 21.26
N THR A 94 -14.53 20.20 20.60
CA THR A 94 -14.27 20.35 19.16
C THR A 94 -12.82 20.03 18.82
N ARG A 95 -11.86 20.54 19.60
CA ARG A 95 -10.42 20.24 19.43
C ARG A 95 -10.12 18.75 19.58
N TYR A 96 -10.79 18.06 20.51
CA TYR A 96 -10.69 16.61 20.64
C TYR A 96 -11.30 15.89 19.41
N MET A 97 -12.49 16.28 18.95
CA MET A 97 -13.13 15.67 17.78
C MET A 97 -12.34 15.89 16.48
N ASP A 98 -11.57 16.98 16.41
CA ASP A 98 -10.63 17.29 15.32
C ASP A 98 -9.19 16.83 15.60
N SER A 99 -8.97 15.99 16.62
CA SER A 99 -7.65 15.46 16.96
C SER A 99 -7.25 14.24 16.12
N ARG A 100 -6.01 13.76 16.32
CA ARG A 100 -5.51 12.54 15.67
C ARG A 100 -6.16 11.28 16.25
N GLU A 101 -6.63 11.34 17.49
CA GLU A 101 -7.29 10.27 18.22
C GLU A 101 -8.69 9.99 17.68
N CYS A 102 -9.30 10.98 17.03
CA CYS A 102 -10.57 10.83 16.31
C CYS A 102 -10.39 10.46 14.84
N LEU A 103 -9.18 10.16 14.35
CA LEU A 103 -8.99 9.66 12.98
C LEU A 103 -9.52 8.24 12.84
N LEU A 104 -10.19 7.96 11.70
CA LEU A 104 -10.64 6.61 11.39
C LEU A 104 -9.46 5.63 11.25
N PHE A 105 -8.37 6.08 10.63
CA PHE A 105 -7.12 5.33 10.59
C PHE A 105 -6.32 5.57 11.87
N LYS A 106 -6.31 4.53 12.71
CA LYS A 106 -5.72 4.51 14.04
C LYS A 106 -4.21 4.78 14.02
N ASN A 107 -3.73 5.39 15.10
CA ASN A 107 -2.30 5.70 15.24
C ASN A 107 -1.47 4.42 15.49
N GLU A 108 -2.07 3.37 16.06
CA GLU A 108 -1.43 2.06 16.24
C GLU A 108 -1.07 1.43 14.89
N CYS A 109 -1.93 1.59 13.87
CA CYS A 109 -1.67 1.15 12.49
C CYS A 109 -0.52 1.92 11.81
N ARG A 110 -0.10 3.07 12.37
CA ARG A 110 1.07 3.84 11.92
C ARG A 110 2.39 3.34 12.52
N LYS A 111 2.35 2.31 13.36
CA LYS A 111 3.52 1.56 13.81
C LYS A 111 3.38 0.11 13.33
N VAL A 112 4.50 -0.60 13.30
CA VAL A 112 4.47 -2.05 13.09
C VAL A 112 3.78 -2.68 14.28
N TYR A 113 2.71 -3.45 14.03
CA TYR A 113 1.94 -4.13 15.07
C TYR A 113 1.60 -5.58 14.71
N GLN A 114 1.79 -5.98 13.45
CA GLN A 114 1.60 -7.34 13.01
C GLN A 114 2.83 -8.19 13.37
N ASP A 115 2.65 -9.50 13.48
CA ASP A 115 3.77 -10.40 13.65
C ASP A 115 4.65 -10.39 12.39
N MET A 116 5.91 -9.99 12.54
CA MET A 116 6.90 -9.86 11.47
C MET A 116 7.87 -11.06 11.41
N THR A 117 7.59 -12.11 12.18
CA THR A 117 8.46 -13.30 12.32
C THR A 117 8.01 -14.50 11.48
N HIS A 118 6.88 -14.42 10.78
CA HIS A 118 6.50 -15.45 9.81
C HIS A 118 7.41 -15.42 8.57
N PRO A 119 7.49 -16.52 7.79
CA PRO A 119 8.24 -16.55 6.53
C PRO A 119 7.78 -15.50 5.50
N LEU A 120 8.67 -15.01 4.63
CA LEU A 120 8.35 -13.98 3.62
C LEU A 120 7.12 -14.30 2.74
N ASN A 121 6.90 -15.58 2.41
CA ASN A 121 5.74 -16.02 1.64
C ASN A 121 4.42 -15.79 2.37
N ASP A 122 4.40 -15.48 3.67
CA ASP A 122 3.21 -15.19 4.47
C ASP A 122 2.77 -13.72 4.43
N TYR A 123 3.48 -12.84 3.72
CA TYR A 123 3.18 -11.41 3.65
C TYR A 123 2.79 -10.99 2.24
N PHE A 124 1.85 -10.05 2.13
CA PHE A 124 1.74 -9.18 0.97
C PHE A 124 2.90 -8.18 0.99
N ILE A 125 3.50 -7.92 -0.16
CA ILE A 125 4.72 -7.13 -0.30
C ILE A 125 4.46 -5.99 -1.29
N SER A 126 4.66 -4.75 -0.86
CA SER A 126 4.50 -3.57 -1.73
C SER A 126 5.48 -3.64 -2.90
N SER A 127 4.97 -3.69 -4.13
CA SER A 127 5.74 -4.07 -5.32
C SER A 127 5.49 -3.14 -6.50
N SER A 128 6.57 -2.67 -7.12
CA SER A 128 6.54 -1.82 -8.30
C SER A 128 6.89 -2.62 -9.57
N HIS A 129 6.30 -2.22 -10.69
CA HIS A 129 6.61 -2.70 -12.04
C HIS A 129 7.27 -1.58 -12.85
N ASN A 130 8.30 -1.93 -13.61
CA ASN A 130 9.13 -1.01 -14.41
C ASN A 130 9.42 0.30 -13.67
N THR A 131 9.99 0.17 -12.47
CA THR A 131 10.10 1.25 -11.47
C THR A 131 10.84 2.48 -11.97
N TYR A 132 11.71 2.33 -12.97
CA TYR A 132 12.44 3.41 -13.60
C TYR A 132 11.56 4.35 -14.45
N LEU A 133 10.39 3.91 -14.92
CA LEU A 133 9.51 4.72 -15.78
C LEU A 133 8.66 5.69 -14.96
N VAL A 134 8.65 6.96 -15.35
CA VAL A 134 7.79 8.00 -14.72
C VAL A 134 6.63 8.44 -15.62
N SER A 135 6.44 7.79 -16.78
CA SER A 135 5.32 8.02 -17.72
C SER A 135 4.86 6.68 -18.35
N ASP A 136 4.51 6.70 -19.64
CA ASP A 136 4.15 5.57 -20.49
C ASP A 136 5.32 4.60 -20.73
N GLN A 137 5.00 3.44 -21.31
CA GLN A 137 5.94 2.34 -21.52
C GLN A 137 6.77 2.48 -22.82
N LEU A 138 6.48 3.41 -23.73
CA LEU A 138 7.07 3.40 -25.08
C LEU A 138 8.03 4.56 -25.34
N VAL A 139 7.68 5.74 -24.86
CA VAL A 139 8.43 7.00 -25.07
C VAL A 139 8.73 7.72 -23.75
N GLY A 140 8.10 7.29 -22.66
CA GLY A 140 8.27 7.89 -21.34
C GLY A 140 9.74 7.94 -20.87
N PRO A 141 10.14 8.98 -20.11
CA PRO A 141 11.48 9.03 -19.56
C PRO A 141 11.66 7.97 -18.46
N SER A 142 12.86 7.38 -18.43
CA SER A 142 13.40 6.69 -17.26
C SER A 142 14.06 7.71 -16.34
N ASP A 143 13.69 7.71 -15.07
CA ASP A 143 14.19 8.66 -14.06
C ASP A 143 14.46 7.98 -12.71
N LEU A 144 15.49 8.43 -11.99
CA LEU A 144 15.79 7.98 -10.63
C LEU A 144 14.62 8.25 -9.68
N TRP A 145 13.82 9.28 -9.96
CA TRP A 145 12.64 9.62 -9.18
C TRP A 145 11.63 8.49 -9.08
N GLY A 146 11.53 7.61 -10.09
CA GLY A 146 10.67 6.43 -10.02
C GLY A 146 11.04 5.52 -8.86
N TYR A 147 12.34 5.25 -8.66
CA TYR A 147 12.86 4.47 -7.53
C TYR A 147 12.69 5.20 -6.20
N VAL A 148 13.05 6.48 -6.14
CA VAL A 148 12.95 7.28 -4.91
C VAL A 148 11.50 7.37 -4.44
N SER A 149 10.57 7.72 -5.34
CA SER A 149 9.14 7.82 -5.06
C SER A 149 8.55 6.49 -4.59
N ALA A 150 8.92 5.37 -5.22
CA ALA A 150 8.48 4.05 -4.79
C ALA A 150 8.95 3.72 -3.36
N LEU A 151 10.23 3.94 -3.04
CA LEU A 151 10.80 3.68 -1.70
C LEU A 151 10.20 4.59 -0.63
N VAL A 152 10.02 5.89 -0.92
CA VAL A 152 9.36 6.86 -0.03
C VAL A 152 7.91 6.43 0.27
N LYS A 153 7.23 5.79 -0.69
CA LYS A 153 5.88 5.22 -0.52
C LYS A 153 5.89 3.82 0.13
N GLY A 154 7.02 3.39 0.70
CA GLY A 154 7.14 2.09 1.38
C GLY A 154 7.19 0.88 0.44
N CYS A 155 7.47 1.05 -0.86
CA CYS A 155 7.66 -0.07 -1.78
C CYS A 155 8.88 -0.91 -1.38
N ARG A 156 8.75 -2.24 -1.41
CA ARG A 156 9.77 -3.20 -0.97
C ARG A 156 10.23 -4.15 -2.09
N CYS A 157 9.63 -4.09 -3.28
CA CYS A 157 10.09 -4.83 -4.45
C CYS A 157 10.16 -3.88 -5.66
N LEU A 158 11.36 -3.67 -6.18
CA LEU A 158 11.66 -2.74 -7.27
C LEU A 158 12.11 -3.51 -8.50
N GLU A 159 11.66 -3.11 -9.69
CA GLU A 159 12.07 -3.73 -10.95
C GLU A 159 13.17 -2.91 -11.64
N ILE A 160 14.17 -3.60 -12.18
CA ILE A 160 15.31 -3.00 -12.85
C ILE A 160 15.60 -3.77 -14.15
N ASP A 161 15.25 -3.18 -15.28
CA ASP A 161 15.49 -3.77 -16.60
C ASP A 161 16.90 -3.44 -17.07
N CYS A 162 17.79 -4.42 -16.95
CA CYS A 162 19.22 -4.23 -17.15
C CYS A 162 19.61 -4.62 -18.57
N TRP A 163 20.29 -3.72 -19.27
CA TRP A 163 20.75 -3.90 -20.64
C TRP A 163 22.21 -3.50 -20.78
N ASP A 164 22.87 -4.07 -21.79
CA ASP A 164 24.23 -3.66 -22.12
C ASP A 164 24.28 -2.17 -22.50
N GLY A 165 25.19 -1.42 -21.89
CA GLY A 165 25.49 -0.04 -22.25
C GLY A 165 26.86 0.12 -22.91
N ALA A 166 27.15 1.36 -23.30
CA ALA A 166 28.44 1.71 -23.89
C ALA A 166 29.55 1.68 -22.82
N GLN A 167 30.81 1.58 -23.25
CA GLN A 167 31.99 1.63 -22.36
C GLN A 167 31.95 0.58 -21.22
N ASN A 168 31.26 -0.54 -21.45
CA ASN A 168 31.08 -1.62 -20.48
C ASN A 168 30.31 -1.22 -19.20
N GLU A 169 29.50 -0.15 -19.26
CA GLU A 169 28.63 0.30 -18.16
C GLU A 169 27.18 -0.14 -18.41
N PRO A 170 26.59 -1.01 -17.57
CA PRO A 170 25.21 -1.44 -17.72
C PRO A 170 24.22 -0.28 -17.58
N VAL A 171 23.14 -0.33 -18.35
CA VAL A 171 22.09 0.68 -18.36
C VAL A 171 20.72 0.10 -18.01
N VAL A 172 19.82 0.97 -17.55
CA VAL A 172 18.44 0.67 -17.17
C VAL A 172 17.48 1.44 -18.06
N TYR A 173 16.62 0.72 -18.77
CA TYR A 173 15.53 1.26 -19.59
C TYR A 173 14.61 0.15 -20.09
N HIS A 174 13.47 0.53 -20.70
CA HIS A 174 12.57 -0.45 -21.30
C HIS A 174 13.08 -0.86 -22.69
N GLY A 175 13.54 -2.10 -22.81
CA GLY A 175 14.19 -2.59 -24.02
C GLY A 175 13.35 -2.47 -25.29
N TYR A 176 14.01 -2.18 -26.41
CA TYR A 176 13.38 -2.01 -27.73
C TYR A 176 12.32 -0.90 -27.81
N THR A 177 12.37 0.07 -26.89
CA THR A 177 11.53 1.27 -26.90
C THR A 177 12.37 2.55 -27.03
N LEU A 178 11.72 3.72 -27.03
CA LEU A 178 12.36 5.03 -27.12
C LEU A 178 12.53 5.70 -25.75
N THR A 179 12.33 4.94 -24.67
CA THR A 179 12.53 5.43 -23.29
C THR A 179 13.99 5.83 -23.06
N SER A 180 14.22 6.87 -22.24
CA SER A 180 15.57 7.30 -21.89
C SER A 180 16.30 6.25 -21.05
N LYS A 181 17.63 6.35 -20.95
CA LYS A 181 18.47 5.37 -20.26
C LYS A 181 19.09 5.96 -19.00
N LEU A 182 19.12 5.18 -17.94
CA LEU A 182 19.87 5.47 -16.72
C LEU A 182 21.08 4.55 -16.62
N LEU A 183 22.17 4.99 -15.98
CA LEU A 183 23.25 4.08 -15.61
C LEU A 183 22.81 3.19 -14.46
N PHE A 184 23.08 1.89 -14.54
CA PHE A 184 22.76 0.93 -13.48
C PHE A 184 23.39 1.32 -12.14
N LYS A 185 24.67 1.72 -12.17
CA LYS A 185 25.40 2.21 -10.99
C LYS A 185 24.66 3.34 -10.27
N THR A 186 24.17 4.33 -11.01
CA THR A 186 23.43 5.47 -10.45
C THR A 186 22.08 5.04 -9.86
N VAL A 187 21.38 4.10 -10.51
CA VAL A 187 20.14 3.52 -9.98
C VAL A 187 20.40 2.83 -8.63
N ILE A 188 21.43 1.99 -8.55
CA ILE A 188 21.78 1.27 -7.32
C ILE A 188 22.18 2.24 -6.19
N GLN A 189 22.96 3.28 -6.50
CA GLN A 189 23.31 4.34 -5.54
C GLN A 189 22.09 5.10 -5.00
N ALA A 190 21.13 5.42 -5.87
CA ALA A 190 19.88 6.03 -5.45
C ALA A 190 19.09 5.09 -4.53
N ILE A 191 18.95 3.82 -4.90
CA ILE A 191 18.24 2.83 -4.07
C ILE A 191 18.90 2.71 -2.70
N HIS A 192 20.22 2.59 -2.61
CA HIS A 192 20.95 2.49 -1.34
C HIS A 192 20.63 3.66 -0.39
N LYS A 193 20.55 4.89 -0.91
CA LYS A 193 20.23 6.08 -0.11
C LYS A 193 18.83 6.05 0.50
N TYR A 194 17.85 5.43 -0.18
CA TYR A 194 16.43 5.50 0.21
C TYR A 194 15.83 4.17 0.67
N ALA A 195 16.55 3.05 0.52
CA ALA A 195 16.05 1.70 0.73
C ALA A 195 15.35 1.55 2.08
N PHE A 196 15.96 2.08 3.15
CA PHE A 196 15.47 1.92 4.52
C PHE A 196 15.01 3.23 5.17
N MET A 197 14.71 4.27 4.38
CA MET A 197 14.33 5.58 4.92
C MET A 197 12.94 5.57 5.60
N THR A 198 12.03 4.73 5.11
CA THR A 198 10.63 4.67 5.56
C THR A 198 10.24 3.32 6.18
N SER A 199 11.12 2.33 6.08
CA SER A 199 10.89 0.97 6.56
C SER A 199 12.22 0.23 6.71
N ASP A 200 12.42 -0.42 7.85
CA ASP A 200 13.61 -1.23 8.14
C ASP A 200 13.58 -2.60 7.45
N TYR A 201 12.43 -2.99 6.89
CA TYR A 201 12.22 -4.32 6.31
C TYR A 201 12.86 -4.48 4.93
N PRO A 202 13.17 -5.73 4.53
CA PRO A 202 13.99 -6.00 3.35
C PRO A 202 13.47 -5.39 2.05
N VAL A 203 14.40 -5.09 1.14
CA VAL A 203 14.10 -4.64 -0.23
C VAL A 203 14.54 -5.70 -1.23
N VAL A 204 13.65 -6.08 -2.14
CA VAL A 204 13.93 -7.02 -3.24
C VAL A 204 14.16 -6.24 -4.53
N LEU A 205 15.32 -6.46 -5.16
CA LEU A 205 15.66 -5.96 -6.49
C LEU A 205 15.35 -7.04 -7.52
N SER A 206 14.24 -6.89 -8.25
CA SER A 206 13.86 -7.79 -9.34
C SER A 206 14.56 -7.36 -10.62
N LEU A 207 15.64 -8.05 -10.97
CA LEU A 207 16.44 -7.75 -12.15
C LEU A 207 15.87 -8.46 -13.39
N GLU A 208 15.46 -7.70 -14.40
CA GLU A 208 15.23 -8.24 -15.74
C GLU A 208 16.53 -8.13 -16.55
N ASN A 209 17.33 -9.19 -16.47
CA ASN A 209 18.70 -9.18 -16.98
C ASN A 209 18.81 -9.55 -18.46
N HIS A 210 19.22 -8.58 -19.28
CA HIS A 210 19.57 -8.73 -20.71
C HIS A 210 21.04 -8.39 -21.01
N CYS A 211 21.87 -8.19 -19.99
CA CYS A 211 23.28 -7.87 -20.14
C CYS A 211 24.11 -9.09 -20.59
N SER A 212 25.18 -8.82 -21.32
CA SER A 212 26.30 -9.73 -21.55
C SER A 212 26.94 -10.16 -20.23
N PRO A 213 27.61 -11.33 -20.18
CA PRO A 213 28.19 -11.80 -18.92
C PRO A 213 29.24 -10.85 -18.33
N ALA A 214 30.05 -10.21 -19.17
CA ALA A 214 31.00 -9.18 -18.73
C ALA A 214 30.31 -8.01 -18.02
N GLN A 215 29.18 -7.51 -18.56
CA GLN A 215 28.42 -6.45 -17.90
C GLN A 215 27.62 -6.95 -16.68
N GLN A 216 27.27 -8.24 -16.63
CA GLN A 216 26.69 -8.84 -15.41
C GLN A 216 27.70 -8.89 -14.25
N GLU A 217 28.99 -9.09 -14.52
CA GLU A 217 30.04 -8.96 -13.51
C GLU A 217 30.13 -7.51 -12.99
N ILE A 218 30.07 -6.52 -13.88
CA ILE A 218 30.00 -5.10 -13.49
C ILE A 218 28.74 -4.79 -12.66
N MET A 219 27.61 -5.41 -12.98
CA MET A 219 26.40 -5.30 -12.14
C MET A 219 26.64 -5.88 -10.74
N ALA A 220 27.27 -7.06 -10.64
CA ALA A 220 27.57 -7.70 -9.37
C ALA A 220 28.53 -6.84 -8.53
N ASP A 221 29.58 -6.30 -9.15
CA ASP A 221 30.55 -5.40 -8.51
C ASP A 221 29.85 -4.13 -7.99
N ASN A 222 28.98 -3.50 -8.80
CA ASN A 222 28.21 -2.33 -8.39
C ASN A 222 27.27 -2.63 -7.21
N LEU A 223 26.60 -3.79 -7.21
CA LEU A 223 25.73 -4.21 -6.10
C LEU A 223 26.53 -4.41 -4.81
N GLN A 224 27.63 -5.18 -4.87
CA GLN A 224 28.47 -5.45 -3.71
C GLN A 224 29.12 -4.18 -3.16
N MET A 225 29.72 -3.37 -4.03
CA MET A 225 30.41 -2.13 -3.63
C MET A 225 29.44 -1.10 -3.02
N THR A 226 28.21 -1.00 -3.55
CA THR A 226 27.27 0.02 -3.09
C THR A 226 26.53 -0.40 -1.83
N PHE A 227 26.05 -1.64 -1.75
CA PHE A 227 25.24 -2.11 -0.62
C PHE A 227 26.08 -2.70 0.52
N GLY A 228 27.28 -3.20 0.25
CA GLY A 228 28.15 -3.81 1.27
C GLY A 228 27.40 -4.84 2.12
N GLU A 229 27.45 -4.67 3.44
CA GLU A 229 26.78 -5.53 4.43
C GLU A 229 25.25 -5.57 4.31
N SER A 230 24.62 -4.56 3.70
CA SER A 230 23.17 -4.58 3.46
C SER A 230 22.80 -5.55 2.35
N LEU A 231 23.72 -5.93 1.45
CA LEU A 231 23.45 -6.94 0.43
C LEU A 231 23.41 -8.33 1.04
N LEU A 232 22.31 -9.06 0.85
CA LEU A 232 22.26 -10.47 1.22
C LEU A 232 23.02 -11.29 0.17
N SER A 233 24.23 -11.73 0.52
CA SER A 233 25.15 -12.47 -0.36
C SER A 233 25.34 -13.94 0.05
N ASP A 234 24.72 -14.39 1.13
CA ASP A 234 24.81 -15.77 1.64
C ASP A 234 23.52 -16.16 2.38
N MET A 235 23.36 -17.45 2.66
CA MET A 235 22.26 -17.96 3.47
C MET A 235 22.37 -17.48 4.92
N LEU A 236 21.23 -17.25 5.56
CA LEU A 236 21.14 -17.10 7.00
C LEU A 236 21.19 -18.48 7.65
N ALA A 237 21.99 -18.64 8.71
CA ALA A 237 22.24 -19.92 9.36
C ALA A 237 20.95 -20.61 9.83
N ASP A 238 19.99 -19.84 10.33
CA ASP A 238 18.71 -20.34 10.85
C ASP A 238 17.69 -20.69 9.74
N PHE A 239 18.01 -20.40 8.47
CA PHE A 239 17.09 -20.55 7.34
C PHE A 239 17.75 -21.29 6.16
N PRO A 240 18.22 -22.54 6.33
CA PRO A 240 18.88 -23.29 5.27
C PRO A 240 17.90 -23.81 4.19
N ASP A 241 16.65 -24.06 4.56
CA ASP A 241 15.63 -24.75 3.76
C ASP A 241 14.23 -24.08 3.81
N THR A 242 14.13 -22.92 4.44
CA THR A 242 12.90 -22.13 4.58
C THR A 242 13.15 -20.67 4.25
N LEU A 243 12.08 -19.95 3.91
CA LEU A 243 12.18 -18.50 3.68
C LEU A 243 12.33 -17.78 5.04
N PRO A 244 13.32 -16.89 5.20
CA PRO A 244 13.40 -16.04 6.37
C PRO A 244 12.19 -15.14 6.52
N SER A 245 12.02 -14.59 7.72
CA SER A 245 11.00 -13.59 8.00
C SER A 245 11.44 -12.17 7.60
N PRO A 246 10.50 -11.23 7.41
CA PRO A 246 10.84 -9.82 7.29
C PRO A 246 11.73 -9.33 8.45
N GLU A 247 11.46 -9.78 9.68
CA GLU A 247 12.24 -9.44 10.87
C GLU A 247 13.71 -9.91 10.75
N ALA A 248 13.92 -11.17 10.36
CA ALA A 248 15.26 -11.74 10.18
C ALA A 248 16.07 -11.08 9.05
N LEU A 249 15.40 -10.38 8.14
CA LEU A 249 15.99 -9.73 6.97
C LEU A 249 15.99 -8.20 7.07
N LYS A 250 15.80 -7.63 8.26
CA LYS A 250 15.90 -6.18 8.45
C LYS A 250 17.21 -5.62 7.90
N PHE A 251 17.11 -4.49 7.22
CA PHE A 251 18.19 -3.79 6.53
C PHE A 251 18.91 -4.60 5.44
N LYS A 252 18.28 -5.68 4.94
CA LYS A 252 18.84 -6.48 3.84
C LYS A 252 18.22 -6.14 2.49
N VAL A 253 19.07 -6.15 1.46
CA VAL A 253 18.72 -6.03 0.05
C VAL A 253 18.92 -7.40 -0.60
N LEU A 254 17.86 -7.92 -1.23
CA LEU A 254 17.86 -9.24 -1.87
C LEU A 254 17.83 -9.07 -3.39
N VAL A 255 18.64 -9.85 -4.10
CA VAL A 255 18.65 -9.86 -5.57
C VAL A 255 17.78 -10.98 -6.10
N LYS A 256 16.67 -10.63 -6.75
CA LYS A 256 15.85 -11.56 -7.53
C LYS A 256 16.35 -11.61 -8.96
N ASN A 257 17.01 -12.71 -9.31
CA ASN A 257 17.48 -12.99 -10.67
C ASN A 257 17.55 -14.52 -10.89
N LYS A 258 18.01 -14.96 -12.06
CA LYS A 258 18.33 -16.37 -12.30
C LYS A 258 19.59 -16.77 -11.53
N LYS A 259 19.58 -17.99 -11.00
CA LYS A 259 20.70 -18.61 -10.27
C LYS A 259 21.22 -19.87 -10.96
N ILE A 260 22.53 -20.02 -11.02
CA ILE A 260 23.28 -21.24 -11.34
C ILE A 260 23.58 -21.99 -10.04
N GLY A 261 23.36 -23.31 -10.05
CA GLY A 261 23.68 -24.16 -8.91
C GLY A 261 22.72 -24.03 -7.72
N THR A 262 23.10 -24.67 -6.62
CA THR A 262 22.35 -24.67 -5.35
C THR A 262 22.84 -23.58 -4.40
N LEU A 263 22.11 -23.34 -3.30
CA LEU A 263 22.57 -22.40 -2.26
C LEU A 263 23.83 -22.91 -1.54
N LYS A 264 23.91 -24.22 -1.30
CA LYS A 264 25.09 -24.86 -0.69
C LYS A 264 26.33 -24.66 -1.54
N GLU A 265 26.22 -24.90 -2.84
CA GLU A 265 27.32 -24.66 -3.78
C GLU A 265 27.76 -23.17 -3.82
N THR A 266 26.83 -22.23 -3.71
CA THR A 266 27.17 -20.80 -3.58
C THR A 266 27.92 -20.51 -2.29
N HIS A 267 27.50 -21.10 -1.17
CA HIS A 267 28.18 -20.96 0.12
C HIS A 267 29.60 -21.54 0.08
N GLU A 268 29.79 -22.71 -0.54
CA GLU A 268 31.10 -23.35 -0.71
C GLU A 268 32.06 -22.53 -1.59
N ARG A 269 31.54 -21.75 -2.54
CA ARG A 269 32.33 -20.83 -3.39
C ARG A 269 32.58 -19.45 -2.75
N LYS A 270 32.25 -19.25 -1.48
CA LYS A 270 32.47 -17.96 -0.84
C LYS A 270 33.97 -17.64 -0.77
N GLY A 271 34.34 -16.46 -1.24
CA GLY A 271 35.75 -16.02 -1.29
C GLY A 271 36.56 -16.54 -2.48
N SER A 272 35.97 -17.32 -3.40
CA SER A 272 36.63 -17.68 -4.66
C SER A 272 36.58 -16.52 -5.67
N ASP A 273 37.56 -16.44 -6.57
CA ASP A 273 37.43 -15.59 -7.76
C ASP A 273 36.38 -16.21 -8.70
N LYS A 274 35.54 -15.37 -9.30
CA LYS A 274 34.39 -15.76 -10.14
C LYS A 274 34.41 -15.04 -11.49
N ARG A 275 35.43 -14.22 -11.75
CA ARG A 275 35.54 -13.45 -12.99
C ARG A 275 35.74 -14.40 -14.17
N GLY A 276 34.94 -14.21 -15.21
CA GLY A 276 34.94 -15.05 -16.42
C GLY A 276 34.08 -16.31 -16.32
N ASP A 277 33.62 -16.71 -15.12
CA ASP A 277 32.82 -17.92 -14.94
C ASP A 277 31.36 -17.70 -15.32
N ASN A 278 30.91 -18.43 -16.33
CA ASN A 278 29.59 -18.26 -16.92
C ASN A 278 28.97 -19.61 -17.28
N GLN A 279 27.66 -19.76 -17.08
CA GLN A 279 26.92 -20.93 -17.57
C GLN A 279 25.73 -20.54 -18.43
N ASP A 280 25.42 -21.41 -19.39
CA ASP A 280 24.25 -21.32 -20.24
C ASP A 280 23.01 -21.81 -19.48
N LYS A 281 22.01 -20.94 -19.32
CA LYS A 281 20.67 -21.33 -18.85
C LYS A 281 19.65 -21.28 -19.96
N GLU A 282 18.86 -22.34 -20.07
CA GLU A 282 17.74 -22.40 -21.00
C GLU A 282 16.67 -21.37 -20.63
N THR A 283 16.24 -20.55 -21.60
CA THR A 283 15.12 -19.62 -21.45
C THR A 283 14.07 -19.86 -22.53
N GLY A 284 12.81 -19.62 -22.17
CA GLY A 284 11.65 -20.00 -22.98
C GLY A 284 11.60 -19.48 -24.43
N VAL A 285 10.72 -20.08 -25.21
CA VAL A 285 10.53 -19.89 -26.67
C VAL A 285 10.00 -18.49 -27.03
N LYS A 286 10.66 -17.77 -27.95
CA LYS A 286 10.08 -16.56 -28.59
C LYS A 286 8.98 -16.97 -29.59
N LYS A 287 7.76 -16.43 -29.45
CA LYS A 287 6.80 -16.30 -30.56
C LYS A 287 6.94 -14.90 -31.14
N LEU A 288 7.28 -14.77 -32.43
CA LEU A 288 7.05 -13.52 -33.15
C LEU A 288 5.56 -13.45 -33.55
N PRO A 289 4.89 -12.30 -33.46
CA PRO A 289 3.59 -12.11 -34.06
C PRO A 289 3.75 -11.86 -35.56
N GLY A 290 3.08 -12.69 -36.38
CA GLY A 290 2.94 -12.45 -37.82
C GLY A 290 3.45 -13.58 -38.72
N VAL A 291 2.50 -14.18 -39.44
CA VAL A 291 2.61 -15.14 -40.55
C VAL A 291 2.91 -16.60 -40.17
N MET A 292 1.90 -17.45 -40.40
CA MET A 292 1.99 -18.90 -40.40
C MET A 292 2.99 -19.35 -41.47
N LEU A 293 4.12 -19.89 -41.05
CA LEU A 293 4.86 -20.94 -41.75
C LEU A 293 5.81 -21.59 -40.73
N PHE A 294 5.95 -22.91 -40.79
CA PHE A 294 6.76 -23.76 -39.90
C PHE A 294 8.12 -23.14 -39.53
N LYS A 295 8.22 -22.45 -38.38
CA LYS A 295 9.51 -22.00 -37.82
C LYS A 295 9.87 -22.87 -36.62
N LYS A 296 11.03 -23.53 -36.69
CA LYS A 296 11.66 -24.26 -35.59
C LYS A 296 11.68 -23.38 -34.33
N LYS A 297 11.23 -23.91 -33.19
CA LYS A 297 11.34 -23.26 -31.88
C LYS A 297 12.82 -23.02 -31.59
N LYS A 298 13.28 -21.77 -31.67
CA LYS A 298 14.66 -21.41 -31.33
C LYS A 298 14.74 -21.29 -29.80
N VAL A 299 15.43 -22.23 -29.16
CA VAL A 299 15.76 -22.17 -27.72
C VAL A 299 16.72 -21.01 -27.52
N ARG A 300 16.40 -20.07 -26.61
CA ARG A 300 17.28 -18.94 -26.29
C ARG A 300 18.03 -19.30 -25.01
N TRP A 301 19.33 -19.44 -25.10
CA TRP A 301 20.19 -19.57 -23.93
C TRP A 301 20.56 -18.17 -23.45
N SER A 302 20.42 -17.93 -22.14
CA SER A 302 21.00 -16.75 -21.50
C SER A 302 22.25 -17.20 -20.76
N LYS A 303 23.40 -16.66 -21.15
CA LYS A 303 24.62 -16.79 -20.35
C LYS A 303 24.45 -15.97 -19.07
N ILE A 304 24.64 -16.59 -17.92
CA ILE A 304 24.57 -15.94 -16.61
C ILE A 304 25.97 -15.94 -16.02
N ALA A 305 26.40 -14.77 -15.54
CA ALA A 305 27.65 -14.64 -14.79
C ALA A 305 27.52 -15.20 -13.39
N LEU A 306 28.50 -16.02 -12.99
CA LEU A 306 28.53 -16.66 -11.68
C LEU A 306 28.56 -15.61 -10.56
N ALA A 307 29.29 -14.49 -10.78
CA ALA A 307 29.35 -13.36 -9.86
C ALA A 307 27.97 -12.79 -9.52
N LEU A 308 27.08 -12.61 -10.52
CA LEU A 308 25.72 -12.12 -10.30
C LEU A 308 24.78 -13.22 -9.77
N SER A 309 24.95 -14.45 -10.24
CA SER A 309 24.19 -15.62 -9.80
C SER A 309 24.35 -15.92 -8.31
N ASP A 310 25.56 -15.76 -7.78
CA ASP A 310 25.84 -16.03 -6.37
C ASP A 310 25.23 -14.99 -5.42
N LEU A 311 24.83 -13.81 -5.92
CA LEU A 311 24.04 -12.83 -5.15
C LEU A 311 22.56 -13.22 -5.00
N VAL A 312 22.10 -14.26 -5.70
CA VAL A 312 20.72 -14.74 -5.64
C VAL A 312 20.59 -15.82 -4.57
N ILE A 313 19.95 -15.49 -3.44
CA ILE A 313 19.77 -16.40 -2.30
C ILE A 313 18.30 -16.87 -2.19
N TYR A 314 17.44 -16.12 -1.51
CA TYR A 314 16.06 -16.52 -1.21
C TYR A 314 15.02 -16.14 -2.28
N THR A 315 15.44 -15.53 -3.39
CA THR A 315 14.55 -14.97 -4.42
C THR A 315 14.92 -15.40 -5.83
N LYS A 316 15.29 -16.68 -6.01
CA LYS A 316 15.63 -17.25 -7.32
C LYS A 316 14.45 -17.14 -8.28
N ALA A 317 14.63 -16.47 -9.40
CA ALA A 317 13.59 -16.37 -10.42
C ALA A 317 13.44 -17.71 -11.16
N GLU A 318 12.26 -18.34 -11.03
CA GLU A 318 11.91 -19.59 -11.69
C GLU A 318 10.66 -19.43 -12.56
N LYS A 319 10.67 -20.06 -13.73
CA LYS A 319 9.56 -19.94 -14.68
C LYS A 319 8.38 -20.77 -14.22
N PHE A 320 7.22 -20.14 -14.07
CA PHE A 320 5.99 -20.88 -13.82
C PHE A 320 5.64 -21.78 -15.01
N LYS A 321 5.57 -23.10 -14.77
CA LYS A 321 5.14 -24.10 -15.77
C LYS A 321 3.69 -24.53 -15.53
N SER A 322 3.40 -25.01 -14.32
CA SER A 322 2.05 -25.37 -13.85
C SER A 322 2.06 -25.50 -12.33
N PHE A 323 0.89 -25.49 -11.68
CA PHE A 323 0.78 -25.75 -10.25
C PHE A 323 1.28 -27.15 -9.89
N GLN A 324 0.99 -28.17 -10.72
CA GLN A 324 1.50 -29.53 -10.55
C GLN A 324 3.03 -29.59 -10.56
N HIS A 325 3.67 -28.94 -11.54
CA HIS A 325 5.13 -28.90 -11.61
C HIS A 325 5.71 -28.19 -10.39
N SER A 326 5.12 -27.07 -9.99
CA SER A 326 5.57 -26.30 -8.83
C SER A 326 5.50 -27.14 -7.55
N ARG A 327 4.40 -27.86 -7.34
CA ARG A 327 4.20 -28.73 -6.18
C ARG A 327 5.26 -29.85 -6.07
N LEU A 328 5.68 -30.40 -7.20
CA LEU A 328 6.62 -31.52 -7.23
C LEU A 328 8.09 -31.11 -7.21
N TYR A 329 8.43 -29.97 -7.82
CA TYR A 329 9.82 -29.66 -8.16
C TYR A 329 10.31 -28.29 -7.68
N GLN A 330 9.41 -27.34 -7.41
CA GLN A 330 9.82 -25.98 -7.04
C GLN A 330 10.35 -25.94 -5.61
N GLN A 331 11.47 -25.25 -5.44
CA GLN A 331 12.15 -25.09 -4.16
C GLN A 331 11.64 -23.87 -3.41
N PHE A 332 11.81 -23.86 -2.08
CA PHE A 332 11.28 -22.79 -1.21
C PHE A 332 11.80 -21.39 -1.59
N ASN A 333 13.02 -21.30 -2.10
CA ASN A 333 13.68 -20.05 -2.50
C ASN A 333 13.40 -19.66 -3.97
N GLU A 334 12.50 -20.37 -4.66
CA GLU A 334 12.13 -20.09 -6.06
C GLU A 334 10.84 -19.28 -6.15
N ASN A 335 10.94 -18.12 -6.78
CA ASN A 335 9.85 -17.18 -6.99
C ASN A 335 9.35 -17.29 -8.44
N ASN A 336 8.02 -17.27 -8.61
CA ASN A 336 7.43 -17.20 -9.94
C ASN A 336 7.00 -15.77 -10.29
N SER A 337 6.99 -15.46 -11.58
CA SER A 337 6.38 -14.25 -12.13
C SER A 337 5.36 -14.64 -13.20
N ILE A 338 4.10 -14.23 -13.02
CA ILE A 338 2.96 -14.59 -13.89
C ILE A 338 2.27 -13.31 -14.37
N GLY A 339 2.16 -13.12 -15.68
CA GLY A 339 1.48 -11.94 -16.23
C GLY A 339 -0.01 -11.92 -15.93
N GLU A 340 -0.59 -10.72 -15.76
CA GLU A 340 -1.98 -10.52 -15.28
C GLU A 340 -3.03 -11.37 -16.01
N THR A 341 -2.90 -11.56 -17.33
CA THR A 341 -3.90 -12.30 -18.13
C THR A 341 -3.90 -13.78 -17.78
N GLN A 342 -2.70 -14.36 -17.63
CA GLN A 342 -2.56 -15.76 -17.24
C GLN A 342 -2.98 -15.96 -15.79
N ALA A 343 -2.55 -15.06 -14.89
CA ALA A 343 -2.91 -15.11 -13.49
C ALA A 343 -4.43 -15.04 -13.30
N ARG A 344 -5.13 -14.15 -14.01
CA ARG A 344 -6.59 -14.03 -13.96
C ARG A 344 -7.31 -15.25 -14.52
N LYS A 345 -6.75 -15.91 -15.53
CA LYS A 345 -7.29 -17.18 -16.03
C LYS A 345 -7.15 -18.28 -14.98
N LEU A 346 -5.99 -18.37 -14.32
CA LEU A 346 -5.72 -19.37 -13.28
C LEU A 346 -6.57 -19.11 -12.01
N SER A 347 -6.78 -17.86 -11.62
CA SER A 347 -7.61 -17.51 -10.46
C SER A 347 -9.07 -17.90 -10.63
N LYS A 348 -9.57 -17.98 -11.86
CA LYS A 348 -10.94 -18.45 -12.15
C LYS A 348 -11.04 -19.96 -12.30
N LEU A 349 -10.08 -20.58 -12.98
CA LEU A 349 -10.17 -22.00 -13.36
C LEU A 349 -9.53 -22.96 -12.35
N ARG A 350 -8.59 -22.47 -11.54
CA ARG A 350 -7.68 -23.29 -10.70
C ARG A 350 -7.43 -22.62 -9.35
N VAL A 351 -8.45 -21.97 -8.77
CA VAL A 351 -8.32 -21.10 -7.59
C VAL A 351 -7.68 -21.80 -6.39
N HIS A 352 -8.09 -23.04 -6.08
CA HIS A 352 -7.56 -23.81 -4.96
C HIS A 352 -6.08 -24.18 -5.15
N GLU A 353 -5.70 -24.61 -6.37
CA GLU A 353 -4.30 -24.89 -6.70
C GLU A 353 -3.45 -23.61 -6.60
N PHE A 354 -4.01 -22.46 -6.98
CA PHE A 354 -3.30 -21.19 -6.91
C PHE A 354 -3.10 -20.73 -5.46
N ILE A 355 -4.13 -20.79 -4.60
CA ILE A 355 -4.00 -20.46 -3.18
C ILE A 355 -2.98 -21.40 -2.50
N PHE A 356 -3.03 -22.70 -2.79
CA PHE A 356 -2.04 -23.65 -2.28
C PHE A 356 -0.61 -23.30 -2.73
N HIS A 357 -0.46 -22.84 -3.97
CA HIS A 357 0.82 -22.39 -4.49
C HIS A 357 1.34 -21.13 -3.78
N THR A 358 0.48 -20.12 -3.56
CA THR A 358 0.87 -18.86 -2.88
C THR A 358 1.08 -19.03 -1.38
N ARG A 359 0.61 -20.12 -0.77
CA ARG A 359 1.01 -20.50 0.60
C ARG A 359 2.48 -20.90 0.68
N ARG A 360 3.04 -21.49 -0.37
CA ARG A 360 4.40 -22.06 -0.35
C ARG A 360 5.44 -21.20 -1.03
N PHE A 361 5.06 -20.49 -2.09
CA PHE A 361 6.00 -19.79 -2.95
C PHE A 361 5.61 -18.32 -3.12
N ILE A 362 6.63 -17.46 -3.14
CA ILE A 362 6.43 -16.05 -3.47
C ILE A 362 6.06 -15.94 -4.95
N THR A 363 4.87 -15.39 -5.21
CA THR A 363 4.36 -15.20 -6.56
C THR A 363 4.25 -13.72 -6.88
N ARG A 364 4.91 -13.32 -7.97
CA ARG A 364 4.80 -11.98 -8.57
C ARG A 364 3.77 -11.95 -9.68
N ILE A 365 2.87 -10.97 -9.63
CA ILE A 365 1.96 -10.63 -10.73
C ILE A 365 2.41 -9.32 -11.34
N TYR A 366 2.38 -9.20 -12.67
CA TYR A 366 2.79 -7.98 -13.37
C TYR A 366 1.84 -7.62 -14.54
N PRO A 367 1.77 -6.33 -14.91
CA PRO A 367 0.89 -5.84 -15.97
C PRO A 367 1.18 -6.48 -17.33
N LYS A 368 0.15 -6.60 -18.17
CA LYS A 368 0.34 -7.04 -19.57
C LYS A 368 0.98 -5.94 -20.41
N ALA A 369 1.81 -6.32 -21.38
CA ALA A 369 2.48 -5.40 -22.28
C ALA A 369 1.54 -4.49 -23.11
N THR A 370 0.27 -4.86 -23.30
CA THR A 370 -0.69 -3.99 -24.01
C THR A 370 -1.13 -2.76 -23.22
N ARG A 371 -0.74 -2.64 -21.94
CA ARG A 371 -0.90 -1.43 -21.11
C ARG A 371 0.25 -0.46 -21.38
N ALA A 372 0.36 -0.05 -22.64
CA ALA A 372 1.43 0.85 -23.08
C ALA A 372 1.34 2.24 -22.41
N ASP A 373 0.15 2.61 -21.96
CA ASP A 373 -0.14 3.83 -21.18
C ASP A 373 0.23 3.71 -19.69
N SER A 374 0.90 2.63 -19.28
CA SER A 374 1.21 2.34 -17.88
C SER A 374 -0.04 2.21 -16.98
N SER A 375 -1.23 1.91 -17.53
CA SER A 375 -2.43 1.65 -16.73
C SER A 375 -2.22 0.44 -15.79
N ASN A 376 -2.99 0.39 -14.71
CA ASN A 376 -2.91 -0.69 -13.72
C ASN A 376 -4.15 -1.61 -13.79
N PHE A 377 -3.96 -2.88 -13.42
CA PHE A 377 -5.06 -3.82 -13.15
C PHE A 377 -5.51 -3.69 -11.68
N ASN A 378 -6.67 -4.26 -11.32
CA ASN A 378 -7.13 -4.25 -9.92
C ASN A 378 -6.28 -5.24 -9.09
N PRO A 379 -5.46 -4.78 -8.13
CA PRO A 379 -4.60 -5.68 -7.35
C PRO A 379 -5.37 -6.61 -6.40
N GLN A 380 -6.58 -6.21 -5.97
CA GLN A 380 -7.37 -6.95 -4.99
C GLN A 380 -7.68 -8.38 -5.46
N GLU A 381 -7.89 -8.59 -6.77
CA GLU A 381 -8.21 -9.93 -7.30
C GLU A 381 -7.08 -10.94 -7.05
N PHE A 382 -5.84 -10.47 -6.96
CA PHE A 382 -4.66 -11.30 -6.71
C PHE A 382 -4.29 -11.38 -5.23
N TRP A 383 -4.55 -10.33 -4.45
CA TRP A 383 -4.45 -10.42 -2.99
C TRP A 383 -5.46 -11.40 -2.40
N ASN A 384 -6.67 -11.49 -2.97
CA ASN A 384 -7.70 -12.45 -2.58
C ASN A 384 -7.23 -13.92 -2.67
N ILE A 385 -6.20 -14.21 -3.47
CA ILE A 385 -5.64 -15.56 -3.63
C ILE A 385 -4.22 -15.66 -3.05
N GLY A 386 -3.80 -14.69 -2.23
CA GLY A 386 -2.55 -14.74 -1.49
C GLY A 386 -1.28 -14.38 -2.28
N CYS A 387 -1.39 -13.85 -3.51
CA CYS A 387 -0.20 -13.39 -4.25
C CYS A 387 0.50 -12.26 -3.49
N GLN A 388 1.80 -12.41 -3.26
CA GLN A 388 2.60 -11.54 -2.40
C GLN A 388 3.04 -10.27 -3.14
N MET A 389 3.62 -10.43 -4.34
CA MET A 389 4.22 -9.34 -5.10
C MET A 389 3.31 -8.94 -6.27
N VAL A 390 2.22 -8.23 -5.97
CA VAL A 390 1.31 -7.71 -7.00
C VAL A 390 1.85 -6.38 -7.51
N ALA A 391 2.68 -6.44 -8.55
CA ALA A 391 3.44 -5.29 -9.04
C ALA A 391 2.58 -4.34 -9.88
N LEU A 392 2.63 -3.05 -9.56
CA LEU A 392 1.89 -1.99 -10.25
C LEU A 392 2.83 -0.90 -10.79
N ASN A 393 2.37 -0.17 -11.80
CA ASN A 393 3.02 1.03 -12.32
C ASN A 393 2.77 2.20 -11.34
N PHE A 394 3.75 2.51 -10.49
CA PHE A 394 3.62 3.48 -9.39
C PHE A 394 3.45 4.93 -9.85
N GLN A 395 3.87 5.22 -11.08
CA GLN A 395 3.73 6.53 -11.72
C GLN A 395 2.29 6.83 -12.16
N THR A 396 1.44 5.81 -12.30
CA THR A 396 0.08 5.98 -12.82
C THR A 396 -0.94 6.06 -11.67
N PRO A 397 -1.48 7.25 -11.36
CA PRO A 397 -2.49 7.40 -10.32
C PRO A 397 -3.81 6.75 -10.76
N GLY A 398 -4.68 6.48 -9.78
CA GLY A 398 -6.01 5.91 -9.99
C GLY A 398 -6.32 4.82 -8.99
N LEU A 399 -7.53 4.26 -9.10
CA LEU A 399 -8.07 3.29 -8.16
C LEU A 399 -7.08 2.16 -7.78
N PRO A 400 -6.40 1.46 -8.72
CA PRO A 400 -5.41 0.45 -8.35
C PRO A 400 -4.28 0.94 -7.45
N MET A 401 -3.74 2.14 -7.72
CA MET A 401 -2.69 2.71 -6.89
C MET A 401 -3.23 3.29 -5.57
N ASP A 402 -4.48 3.74 -5.55
CA ASP A 402 -5.14 4.14 -4.30
C ASP A 402 -5.33 2.93 -3.37
N LEU A 403 -5.70 1.76 -3.91
CA LEU A 403 -5.75 0.49 -3.17
C LEU A 403 -4.38 0.06 -2.67
N GLN A 404 -3.34 0.15 -3.51
CA GLN A 404 -1.95 -0.13 -3.14
C GLN A 404 -1.50 0.77 -1.98
N ASN A 405 -1.60 2.08 -2.14
CA ASN A 405 -1.18 3.04 -1.12
C ASN A 405 -1.97 2.82 0.17
N GLY A 406 -3.30 2.68 0.07
CA GLY A 406 -4.14 2.38 1.23
C GLY A 406 -3.68 1.12 1.96
N LYS A 407 -3.40 0.03 1.24
CA LYS A 407 -3.10 -1.28 1.84
C LYS A 407 -1.81 -1.24 2.64
N PHE A 408 -0.81 -0.60 2.06
CA PHE A 408 0.55 -0.57 2.59
C PHE A 408 0.83 0.65 3.46
N LEU A 409 -0.16 1.53 3.70
CA LEU A 409 -0.13 2.48 4.81
C LEU A 409 -0.31 1.79 6.17
N ASP A 410 -0.94 0.61 6.19
CA ASP A 410 -1.10 -0.20 7.39
C ASP A 410 0.23 -0.80 7.86
N ASN A 411 0.24 -1.33 9.10
CA ASN A 411 1.40 -1.94 9.74
C ASN A 411 2.64 -1.03 9.69
N GLY A 412 2.44 0.25 9.99
CA GLY A 412 3.48 1.26 10.06
C GLY A 412 4.06 1.70 8.74
N GLY A 413 3.37 1.48 7.62
CA GLY A 413 3.95 1.83 6.32
C GLY A 413 5.12 0.93 5.92
N SER A 414 5.27 -0.23 6.58
CA SER A 414 6.44 -1.12 6.44
C SER A 414 6.62 -1.68 5.03
N GLY A 415 5.55 -1.68 4.22
CA GLY A 415 5.51 -2.34 2.93
C GLY A 415 5.29 -3.85 3.00
N TYR A 416 5.07 -4.39 4.21
CA TYR A 416 4.77 -5.79 4.48
C TYR A 416 3.48 -5.91 5.31
N ILE A 417 2.50 -6.65 4.79
CA ILE A 417 1.22 -6.91 5.47
C ILE A 417 1.03 -8.41 5.60
N LEU A 418 0.93 -8.92 6.82
CA LEU A 418 0.71 -10.34 7.09
C LEU A 418 -0.60 -10.80 6.44
N LYS A 419 -0.55 -11.91 5.70
CA LYS A 419 -1.74 -12.50 5.09
C LYS A 419 -2.72 -12.98 6.16
N PRO A 420 -4.03 -12.90 5.90
CA PRO A 420 -5.03 -13.55 6.73
C PRO A 420 -4.69 -15.02 6.96
N HIS A 421 -5.01 -15.53 8.14
CA HIS A 421 -4.69 -16.88 8.57
C HIS A 421 -5.13 -17.97 7.58
N PHE A 422 -6.33 -17.86 7.02
CA PHE A 422 -6.86 -18.79 6.01
C PHE A 422 -6.08 -18.81 4.66
N LEU A 423 -5.26 -17.79 4.38
CA LEU A 423 -4.34 -17.76 3.23
C LEU A 423 -2.93 -18.26 3.57
N ARG A 424 -2.70 -18.75 4.80
CA ARG A 424 -1.42 -19.27 5.29
C ARG A 424 -1.52 -20.74 5.67
N GLU A 425 -2.63 -21.17 6.28
CA GLU A 425 -2.80 -22.55 6.75
C GLU A 425 -2.97 -23.59 5.63
N SER A 426 -2.43 -24.79 5.83
CA SER A 426 -2.57 -25.91 4.88
C SER A 426 -4.03 -26.38 4.74
N GLU A 427 -4.76 -26.48 5.84
CA GLU A 427 -6.09 -27.10 5.92
C GLU A 427 -7.23 -26.18 5.45
N SER A 428 -6.96 -24.90 5.17
CA SER A 428 -8.02 -23.98 4.76
C SER A 428 -8.50 -24.28 3.33
N TYR A 429 -9.81 -24.49 3.18
CA TYR A 429 -10.53 -24.67 1.90
C TYR A 429 -11.07 -23.36 1.31
N PHE A 430 -10.54 -22.22 1.76
CA PHE A 430 -11.00 -20.90 1.33
C PHE A 430 -11.09 -20.78 -0.21
N ASN A 431 -12.22 -20.26 -0.68
CA ASN A 431 -12.45 -19.92 -2.08
C ASN A 431 -13.09 -18.53 -2.17
N PRO A 432 -12.43 -17.56 -2.81
CA PRO A 432 -12.94 -16.19 -2.88
C PRO A 432 -14.28 -16.07 -3.61
N SER A 433 -14.62 -17.01 -4.50
CA SER A 433 -15.88 -17.00 -5.24
C SER A 433 -16.99 -17.83 -4.60
N ASN A 434 -16.68 -18.66 -3.59
CA ASN A 434 -17.65 -19.54 -2.94
C ASN A 434 -17.27 -19.73 -1.46
N ILE A 435 -17.68 -18.77 -0.65
CA ILE A 435 -17.35 -18.74 0.77
C ILE A 435 -18.38 -19.58 1.52
N LYS A 436 -17.97 -20.75 2.03
CA LYS A 436 -18.86 -21.70 2.71
C LYS A 436 -18.86 -21.57 4.24
N GLU A 437 -17.70 -21.27 4.82
CA GLU A 437 -17.52 -21.07 6.25
C GLU A 437 -17.14 -19.61 6.43
N SER A 438 -18.02 -18.80 6.99
CA SER A 438 -17.70 -17.39 7.29
C SER A 438 -18.43 -16.93 8.53
N MET A 439 -17.77 -16.07 9.31
CA MET A 439 -18.37 -15.33 10.41
C MET A 439 -18.59 -13.89 9.92
N PRO A 440 -19.72 -13.59 9.26
CA PRO A 440 -19.91 -12.30 8.63
C PRO A 440 -19.88 -11.15 9.64
N ILE A 441 -19.36 -9.99 9.24
CA ILE A 441 -19.40 -8.75 10.02
C ILE A 441 -20.26 -7.73 9.29
N THR A 442 -21.17 -7.07 10.00
CA THR A 442 -21.91 -5.93 9.46
C THR A 442 -21.20 -4.64 9.73
N LEU A 443 -20.62 -4.04 8.70
CA LEU A 443 -20.03 -2.71 8.74
C LEU A 443 -21.04 -1.68 8.28
N THR A 444 -21.26 -0.68 9.12
CA THR A 444 -22.09 0.47 8.81
C THR A 444 -21.31 1.76 8.89
N ILE A 445 -21.48 2.59 7.85
CA ILE A 445 -20.81 3.87 7.70
C ILE A 445 -21.86 4.92 7.41
N ARG A 446 -22.05 5.81 8.38
CA ARG A 446 -22.85 7.02 8.25
C ARG A 446 -21.92 8.19 7.93
N LEU A 447 -21.92 8.63 6.68
CA LEU A 447 -21.28 9.88 6.29
C LEU A 447 -22.10 11.05 6.82
N ILE A 448 -21.51 11.90 7.66
CA ILE A 448 -22.21 13.00 8.34
C ILE A 448 -22.00 14.33 7.61
N SER A 449 -20.74 14.77 7.48
CA SER A 449 -20.39 16.06 6.90
C SER A 449 -19.03 16.03 6.18
N GLY A 450 -18.77 17.04 5.35
CA GLY A 450 -17.47 17.26 4.71
C GLY A 450 -16.89 18.61 5.13
N ILE A 451 -15.60 18.63 5.44
CA ILE A 451 -14.88 19.76 6.01
C ILE A 451 -13.87 20.24 4.97
N GLN A 452 -13.91 21.54 4.65
CA GLN A 452 -12.95 22.23 3.77
C GLN A 452 -12.62 21.48 2.47
N LEU A 453 -13.66 20.96 1.81
CA LEU A 453 -13.51 20.20 0.57
C LEU A 453 -12.91 21.08 -0.55
N PRO A 454 -11.94 20.58 -1.34
CA PRO A 454 -11.32 21.35 -2.40
C PRO A 454 -12.34 21.79 -3.44
N LEU A 455 -12.29 23.05 -3.86
CA LEU A 455 -13.11 23.55 -4.95
C LEU A 455 -12.52 23.10 -6.30
N THR A 456 -13.35 22.54 -7.19
CA THR A 456 -12.93 22.23 -8.55
C THR A 456 -12.95 23.49 -9.41
N HIS A 457 -11.79 23.88 -9.95
CA HIS A 457 -11.65 25.01 -10.88
C HIS A 457 -12.11 24.62 -12.29
N SER A 458 -13.41 24.36 -12.49
CA SER A 458 -14.01 24.37 -13.83
C SER A 458 -14.80 25.66 -14.02
N SER A 459 -14.57 26.33 -15.15
CA SER A 459 -15.11 27.66 -15.51
C SER A 459 -16.64 27.74 -15.63
N SER A 460 -17.36 26.63 -15.47
CA SER A 460 -18.82 26.60 -15.41
C SER A 460 -19.32 26.18 -14.03
N ASN A 461 -19.76 27.16 -13.25
CA ASN A 461 -20.73 27.10 -12.15
C ASN A 461 -20.77 25.87 -11.22
N LYS A 462 -20.47 26.14 -9.94
CA LYS A 462 -20.85 25.40 -8.71
C LYS A 462 -20.18 24.02 -8.56
N GLY A 463 -19.29 23.93 -7.57
CA GLY A 463 -18.65 22.68 -7.15
C GLY A 463 -19.66 21.71 -6.55
N ASP A 464 -20.34 20.99 -7.43
CA ASP A 464 -21.21 19.87 -7.10
C ASP A 464 -20.34 18.75 -6.49
N THR A 465 -20.48 18.55 -5.19
CA THR A 465 -19.68 17.55 -4.46
C THR A 465 -20.52 16.33 -4.15
N LEU A 466 -19.97 15.15 -4.43
CA LEU A 466 -20.53 13.87 -4.03
C LEU A 466 -19.42 13.02 -3.39
N VAL A 467 -19.81 12.13 -2.48
CA VAL A 467 -18.91 11.15 -1.87
C VAL A 467 -19.31 9.77 -2.36
N ILE A 468 -18.32 8.98 -2.77
CA ILE A 468 -18.50 7.58 -3.13
C ILE A 468 -17.88 6.73 -2.01
N ILE A 469 -18.60 5.71 -1.59
CA ILE A 469 -18.14 4.69 -0.65
C ILE A 469 -18.09 3.39 -1.41
N GLU A 470 -16.92 2.79 -1.50
CA GLU A 470 -16.74 1.47 -2.12
C GLU A 470 -16.08 0.52 -1.13
N VAL A 471 -16.34 -0.78 -1.27
CA VAL A 471 -15.69 -1.83 -0.49
C VAL A 471 -15.02 -2.79 -1.46
N PHE A 472 -13.77 -3.14 -1.15
CA PHE A 472 -12.95 -4.03 -1.96
C PHE A 472 -12.54 -5.25 -1.15
N GLY A 473 -12.65 -6.41 -1.79
CA GLY A 473 -12.11 -7.67 -1.32
C GLY A 473 -12.54 -8.79 -2.24
N VAL A 474 -12.98 -9.91 -1.66
CA VAL A 474 -13.58 -11.00 -2.44
C VAL A 474 -14.86 -10.54 -3.14
N PRO A 475 -15.24 -11.13 -4.29
CA PRO A 475 -16.37 -10.69 -5.09
C PRO A 475 -17.68 -10.46 -4.32
N ASN A 476 -18.01 -11.31 -3.33
CA ASN A 476 -19.26 -11.22 -2.57
C ASN A 476 -19.33 -9.97 -1.67
N ASP A 477 -18.19 -9.38 -1.31
CA ASP A 477 -18.11 -8.22 -0.44
C ASP A 477 -17.93 -6.90 -1.21
N GLN A 478 -17.77 -6.98 -2.53
CA GLN A 478 -17.60 -5.78 -3.36
C GLN A 478 -18.92 -5.01 -3.44
N MET A 479 -18.87 -3.75 -3.03
CA MET A 479 -20.02 -2.85 -3.11
C MET A 479 -19.60 -1.42 -3.43
N LYS A 480 -20.54 -0.65 -3.98
CA LYS A 480 -20.39 0.77 -4.28
C LYS A 480 -21.68 1.51 -3.96
N GLN A 481 -21.56 2.58 -3.18
CA GLN A 481 -22.64 3.52 -2.91
C GLN A 481 -22.15 4.95 -3.16
N GLN A 482 -23.07 5.85 -3.48
CA GLN A 482 -22.75 7.26 -3.72
C GLN A 482 -23.80 8.14 -3.05
N THR A 483 -23.37 9.30 -2.55
CA THR A 483 -24.28 10.30 -2.02
C THR A 483 -25.03 11.02 -3.15
N ARG A 484 -26.10 11.73 -2.77
CA ARG A 484 -26.63 12.79 -3.63
C ARG A 484 -25.60 13.91 -3.78
N VAL A 485 -25.71 14.66 -4.87
CA VAL A 485 -24.90 15.85 -5.12
C VAL A 485 -25.31 16.94 -4.13
N ILE A 486 -24.37 17.42 -3.34
CA ILE A 486 -24.59 18.54 -2.43
C ILE A 486 -24.33 19.83 -3.19
N LYS A 487 -25.36 20.65 -3.34
CA LYS A 487 -25.28 21.98 -3.96
C LYS A 487 -25.02 23.01 -2.86
N LYS A 488 -23.75 23.43 -2.72
CA LYS A 488 -23.19 24.35 -1.69
C LYS A 488 -22.82 23.66 -0.36
N ASN A 489 -21.74 24.14 0.24
CA ASN A 489 -21.12 23.59 1.46
C ASN A 489 -22.12 23.46 2.62
N GLY A 490 -22.16 22.28 3.25
CA GLY A 490 -22.56 22.13 4.65
C GLY A 490 -23.91 21.50 4.97
N GLU A 491 -24.42 20.53 4.18
CA GLU A 491 -25.59 19.75 4.61
C GLU A 491 -25.22 18.37 5.16
N LEU A 492 -25.83 18.03 6.30
CA LEU A 492 -25.78 16.77 7.00
C LEU A 492 -26.41 15.67 6.12
N LEU A 493 -25.66 14.62 5.82
CA LEU A 493 -26.21 13.43 5.17
C LEU A 493 -26.28 12.27 6.18
N ILE A 494 -27.23 11.37 5.99
CA ILE A 494 -27.38 10.17 6.82
C ILE A 494 -27.60 9.01 5.86
N TYR A 495 -26.67 8.06 5.86
CA TYR A 495 -26.81 6.80 5.14
C TYR A 495 -26.44 5.65 6.07
N CYS A 496 -27.24 4.59 6.04
CA CYS A 496 -27.00 3.34 6.76
C CYS A 496 -26.59 2.30 5.73
N ILE A 497 -25.37 1.79 5.84
CA ILE A 497 -24.87 0.69 5.02
C ILE A 497 -24.87 -0.57 5.88
N GLU A 498 -25.56 -1.63 5.48
CA GLU A 498 -25.49 -2.94 6.13
C GLU A 498 -24.74 -3.90 5.22
N LEU A 499 -23.73 -4.58 5.75
CA LEU A 499 -22.93 -5.55 5.01
C LEU A 499 -22.98 -6.91 5.71
N PRO A 500 -23.03 -8.04 5.01
CA PRO A 500 -22.71 -9.33 5.60
C PRO A 500 -21.26 -9.70 5.22
N LEU A 501 -20.26 -9.26 5.99
CA LEU A 501 -18.84 -9.37 5.59
C LEU A 501 -18.16 -10.65 6.03
N ALA A 502 -18.00 -11.62 5.14
CA ALA A 502 -17.61 -12.99 5.48
C ALA A 502 -16.23 -13.17 6.18
N PHE A 503 -15.25 -12.28 6.01
CA PHE A 503 -13.92 -12.41 6.63
C PHE A 503 -13.22 -11.07 6.82
N PHE A 504 -12.33 -10.94 7.80
CA PHE A 504 -11.55 -9.74 8.11
C PHE A 504 -11.13 -8.93 6.87
N PHE A 505 -11.77 -7.77 6.69
CA PHE A 505 -11.52 -6.87 5.57
C PHE A 505 -10.40 -5.89 5.85
N TYR A 506 -9.69 -5.57 4.78
CA TYR A 506 -9.20 -4.22 4.58
C TYR A 506 -10.25 -3.45 3.78
N THR A 507 -11.10 -2.65 4.43
CA THR A 507 -12.04 -1.79 3.70
C THR A 507 -11.24 -0.68 3.01
N TYR A 508 -11.62 -0.30 1.80
CA TYR A 508 -11.05 0.85 1.08
C TYR A 508 -12.19 1.73 0.60
N LEU A 509 -12.62 2.69 1.43
CA LEU A 509 -13.69 3.60 1.05
C LEU A 509 -13.23 4.50 -0.10
N LEU A 510 -13.79 4.33 -1.30
CA LEU A 510 -13.38 5.12 -2.47
C LEU A 510 -13.97 6.53 -2.55
N PHE A 511 -13.70 7.34 -1.52
CA PHE A 511 -13.24 8.73 -1.66
C PHE A 511 -12.30 9.13 -0.52
N ILE A 512 -11.68 8.12 0.11
CA ILE A 512 -10.88 8.19 1.31
C ILE A 512 -9.68 7.26 1.08
N ARG A 513 -8.50 7.84 0.91
CA ARG A 513 -7.28 7.11 0.49
C ARG A 513 -6.57 6.37 1.62
N GLN A 514 -7.29 5.60 2.44
CA GLN A 514 -6.69 4.85 3.55
C GLN A 514 -7.24 3.42 3.55
N GLY A 515 -6.35 2.43 3.61
CA GLY A 515 -6.73 1.05 3.86
C GLY A 515 -7.03 0.90 5.34
N PHE A 516 -8.11 0.20 5.67
CA PHE A 516 -8.59 0.10 7.05
C PHE A 516 -8.35 -1.28 7.62
N SER A 517 -7.77 -1.38 8.83
CA SER A 517 -8.01 -2.55 9.69
C SER A 517 -9.22 -2.23 10.57
N ILE A 518 -10.36 -2.90 10.36
CA ILE A 518 -11.62 -2.63 11.08
C ILE A 518 -11.47 -3.09 12.55
N MET A 519 -11.06 -2.18 13.42
CA MET A 519 -10.88 -2.44 14.86
C MET A 519 -11.64 -1.45 15.77
N SER A 520 -12.62 -0.70 15.26
CA SER A 520 -13.48 0.17 16.10
C SER A 520 -14.92 -0.30 16.07
N LYS A 521 -15.46 -0.78 17.22
CA LYS A 521 -16.82 -1.32 17.27
C LYS A 521 -17.88 -0.26 16.96
N ILE A 522 -17.73 0.97 17.47
CA ILE A 522 -18.64 2.11 17.27
C ILE A 522 -17.82 3.41 17.46
N SER A 523 -17.84 4.36 16.51
CA SER A 523 -17.18 5.67 16.66
C SER A 523 -17.50 6.74 15.63
N TYR A 524 -17.61 7.99 16.11
CA TYR A 524 -17.44 9.18 15.28
C TYR A 524 -15.97 9.37 14.94
N ARG A 525 -15.66 9.53 13.64
CA ARG A 525 -14.31 9.63 13.14
C ARG A 525 -14.17 10.71 12.07
N ARG A 526 -13.00 11.34 12.06
CA ARG A 526 -12.53 12.17 10.95
C ARG A 526 -11.76 11.32 9.97
N VAL A 527 -11.95 11.62 8.69
CA VAL A 527 -11.26 10.96 7.60
C VAL A 527 -10.58 11.99 6.70
N PRO A 528 -9.25 12.17 6.81
CA PRO A 528 -8.51 13.10 5.98
C PRO A 528 -8.58 12.72 4.50
N LEU A 529 -8.70 13.73 3.65
CA LEU A 529 -8.67 13.57 2.20
C LEU A 529 -7.23 13.68 1.68
N PHE A 530 -7.01 13.08 0.52
CA PHE A 530 -5.70 13.03 -0.12
C PHE A 530 -5.83 13.31 -1.62
N SER A 531 -4.83 14.00 -2.19
CA SER A 531 -4.74 14.37 -3.61
C SER A 531 -4.59 13.12 -4.47
N ARG A 532 -4.81 13.22 -5.80
CA ARG A 532 -4.59 12.11 -6.75
C ARG A 532 -3.21 11.46 -6.69
N MET A 533 -2.21 12.19 -6.21
CA MET A 533 -0.84 11.71 -6.05
C MET A 533 -0.55 11.07 -4.68
N GLY A 534 -1.52 11.11 -3.76
CA GLY A 534 -1.42 10.55 -2.42
C GLY A 534 -0.97 11.56 -1.35
N GLU A 535 -0.97 12.85 -1.68
CA GLU A 535 -0.57 13.91 -0.74
C GLU A 535 -1.72 14.28 0.18
N SER A 536 -1.43 14.63 1.44
CA SER A 536 -2.45 15.09 2.37
C SER A 536 -3.11 16.37 1.87
N LEU A 537 -4.45 16.42 1.90
CA LEU A 537 -5.24 17.63 1.63
C LEU A 537 -5.71 18.29 2.93
N GLU A 538 -5.11 17.95 4.08
CA GLU A 538 -5.49 18.57 5.35
C GLU A 538 -5.54 20.10 5.23
N PRO A 539 -6.58 20.75 5.78
CA PRO A 539 -7.58 20.19 6.70
C PRO A 539 -8.79 19.50 6.05
N ALA A 540 -8.81 19.32 4.72
CA ALA A 540 -9.93 18.69 4.01
C ALA A 540 -10.19 17.27 4.54
N SER A 541 -11.42 17.00 4.98
CA SER A 541 -11.77 15.73 5.60
C SER A 541 -13.28 15.43 5.54
N LEU A 542 -13.64 14.17 5.79
CA LEU A 542 -15.02 13.75 6.01
C LEU A 542 -15.21 13.43 7.49
N PHE A 543 -16.39 13.75 8.02
CA PHE A 543 -16.81 13.32 9.35
C PHE A 543 -17.82 12.19 9.17
N VAL A 544 -17.55 11.05 9.80
CA VAL A 544 -18.32 9.82 9.65
C VAL A 544 -18.62 9.22 11.02
N TYR A 545 -19.67 8.43 11.11
CA TYR A 545 -19.92 7.54 12.23
C TYR A 545 -19.89 6.11 11.73
N VAL A 546 -18.99 5.30 12.30
CA VAL A 546 -18.71 3.93 11.85
C VAL A 546 -19.04 2.98 12.98
N TRP A 547 -19.78 1.93 12.70
CA TRP A 547 -19.95 0.82 13.62
C TRP A 547 -19.91 -0.52 12.90
N TYR A 548 -19.58 -1.57 13.63
CA TYR A 548 -19.77 -2.92 13.13
C TYR A 548 -20.36 -3.87 14.15
N VAL A 549 -21.21 -4.78 13.66
CA VAL A 549 -21.85 -5.83 14.44
C VAL A 549 -21.35 -7.18 13.95
N ARG A 550 -21.13 -8.11 14.88
CA ARG A 550 -20.84 -9.51 14.58
C ARG A 550 -22.12 -10.33 14.71
#